data_AF-O69747-F1
#
_entry.id   AF-O69747-F1
#
_cell.length_a   1.000
_cell.length_b   1.000
_cell.length_c   1.000
_cell.angle_alpha   90.00
_cell.angle_beta   90.00
_cell.angle_gamma   90.00
#
_symmetry.space_group_name_H-M   'P 1'
#
loop_
_entity.id
_entity.type
_entity.pdbx_description
1 polymer ?
#
loop_
_entity_poly.entity_id
_entity_poly.type
_entity_poly.pdbx_seq_one_letter_code
_entity_poly.pdbx_strand_id
1 'polypeptide(L)'
;FAVGAKDIEVYNKKGELVGKSMTKAPMIDFSVVSRNGVAALVGDQYIVSVAHNGGYNNVDFGAEGSNPDQHRFSYQIVKRNNYKPDNSHPYNGDYHMPRLHKFVTDAEPVEMTGDMRGNTYSDKEKYPERVRIGSGHHYWRYDDDDKHGDLSYSGAWLIGGNTHMQGWGNNGVVSLSGDVRHANDYGPMPIAGA
;
A
#
# COMPACT_ATOMS: atom_id res chain seq x y z
N PHE A 1 9.14 12.88 -3.42
CA PHE A 1 9.15 11.72 -2.51
C PHE A 1 10.15 10.66 -2.99
N ALA A 2 11.43 11.00 -3.05
CA ALA A 2 12.46 10.00 -3.37
C ALA A 2 12.66 9.06 -2.18
N VAL A 3 13.09 7.81 -2.42
CA VAL A 3 13.41 6.84 -1.36
C VAL A 3 14.43 7.45 -0.39
N GLY A 4 14.22 7.28 0.91
CA GLY A 4 15.12 7.80 1.93
C GLY A 4 14.90 9.27 2.32
N ALA A 5 14.13 10.04 1.53
CA ALA A 5 13.86 11.44 1.84
C ALA A 5 13.06 11.60 3.14
N LYS A 6 13.30 12.70 3.86
CA LYS A 6 12.64 13.06 5.12
C LYS A 6 12.16 14.50 5.09
N ASP A 7 11.26 14.85 6.00
CA ASP A 7 10.80 16.22 6.25
C ASP A 7 10.29 16.95 4.99
N ILE A 8 9.55 16.21 4.17
CA ILE A 8 9.10 16.66 2.85
C ILE A 8 7.92 17.62 3.03
N GLU A 9 8.12 18.88 2.69
CA GLU A 9 7.07 19.89 2.78
C GLU A 9 5.95 19.65 1.77
N VAL A 10 4.71 19.74 2.25
CA VAL A 10 3.50 19.59 1.43
C VAL A 10 2.71 20.88 1.50
N TYR A 11 2.50 21.49 0.34
CA TYR A 11 1.76 22.75 0.20
C TYR A 11 0.41 22.50 -0.46
N ASN A 12 -0.60 23.27 -0.05
CA ASN A 12 -1.90 23.24 -0.71
C ASN A 12 -1.88 24.03 -2.04
N LYS A 13 -2.99 24.02 -2.77
CA LYS A 13 -3.12 24.72 -4.06
C LYS A 13 -3.02 26.25 -3.96
N LYS A 14 -3.09 26.83 -2.75
CA LYS A 14 -2.89 28.26 -2.49
C LYS A 14 -1.43 28.60 -2.14
N GLY A 15 -0.55 27.60 -2.07
CA GLY A 15 0.85 27.76 -1.68
C GLY A 15 1.08 27.84 -0.16
N GLU A 16 0.09 27.46 0.65
CA GLU A 16 0.21 27.44 2.11
C GLU A 16 0.72 26.08 2.57
N LEU A 17 1.66 26.06 3.53
CA LEU A 17 2.22 24.83 4.08
C LEU A 17 1.13 24.08 4.87
N VAL A 18 0.81 22.86 4.46
CA VAL A 18 -0.13 21.96 5.16
C VAL A 18 0.59 21.17 6.26
N GLY A 19 1.84 20.79 6.00
CA GLY A 19 2.68 20.05 6.94
C GLY A 19 3.89 19.44 6.28
N LYS A 20 4.61 18.61 7.05
CA LYS A 20 5.75 17.83 6.56
C LYS A 20 5.41 16.35 6.60
N SER A 21 5.69 15.64 5.52
CA SER A 21 5.58 14.18 5.43
C SER A 21 6.93 13.54 5.80
N MET A 22 6.90 12.31 6.30
CA MET A 22 8.10 11.50 6.59
C MET A 22 9.03 12.20 7.60
N THR A 23 8.46 12.64 8.72
CA THR A 23 9.21 13.37 9.78
C THR A 23 9.90 12.40 10.74
N LYS A 24 9.32 11.21 10.94
CA LYS A 24 9.77 10.22 11.93
C LYS A 24 10.36 8.96 11.29
N ALA A 25 10.20 8.76 9.98
CA ALA A 25 10.85 7.70 9.21
C ALA A 25 11.25 8.22 7.81
N PRO A 26 12.27 7.63 7.17
CA PRO A 26 12.56 7.90 5.76
C PRO A 26 11.41 7.42 4.85
N MET A 27 11.23 8.11 3.72
CA MET A 27 10.31 7.69 2.67
C MET A 27 10.60 6.25 2.23
N ILE A 28 9.54 5.42 2.23
CA ILE A 28 9.59 4.01 1.84
C ILE A 28 10.01 3.84 0.36
N ASP A 29 10.65 2.71 0.06
CA ASP A 29 10.81 2.23 -1.30
C ASP A 29 9.54 1.47 -1.75
N PHE A 30 8.75 2.09 -2.63
CA PHE A 30 7.54 1.48 -3.19
C PHE A 30 7.82 0.55 -4.38
N SER A 31 9.07 0.36 -4.81
CA SER A 31 9.40 -0.56 -5.91
C SER A 31 9.00 -2.01 -5.64
N VAL A 32 8.81 -2.37 -4.37
CA VAL A 32 8.28 -3.68 -3.93
C VAL A 32 6.82 -3.92 -4.30
N VAL A 33 6.09 -2.87 -4.68
CA VAL A 33 4.67 -2.96 -5.07
C VAL A 33 4.59 -3.21 -6.56
N SER A 34 3.77 -4.19 -6.96
CA SER A 34 3.52 -4.47 -8.37
C SER A 34 2.93 -3.25 -9.05
N ARG A 35 3.26 -3.01 -10.33
CA ARG A 35 2.80 -1.79 -11.02
C ARG A 35 1.28 -1.67 -11.14
N ASN A 36 0.58 -2.79 -11.11
CA ASN A 36 -0.88 -2.85 -11.05
C ASN A 36 -1.46 -2.65 -9.63
N GLY A 37 -0.63 -2.37 -8.62
CA GLY A 37 -1.04 -1.94 -7.28
C GLY A 37 -1.73 -2.96 -6.40
N VAL A 38 -1.83 -4.23 -6.80
CA VAL A 38 -2.60 -5.25 -6.05
C VAL A 38 -1.75 -6.22 -5.24
N ALA A 39 -0.42 -6.19 -5.37
CA ALA A 39 0.47 -7.11 -4.68
C ALA A 39 1.78 -6.44 -4.24
N ALA A 40 2.41 -6.97 -3.18
CA ALA A 40 3.72 -6.55 -2.70
C ALA A 40 4.67 -7.74 -2.62
N LEU A 41 5.95 -7.54 -2.95
CA LEU A 41 7.02 -8.51 -2.91
C LEU A 41 7.51 -8.74 -1.48
N VAL A 42 7.37 -9.98 -0.97
CA VAL A 42 7.71 -10.37 0.42
C VAL A 42 8.74 -11.51 0.50
N GLY A 43 9.21 -11.97 -0.64
CA GLY A 43 10.40 -12.82 -0.78
C GLY A 43 10.80 -12.89 -2.26
N ASP A 44 11.98 -13.40 -2.57
CA ASP A 44 12.58 -13.34 -3.92
C ASP A 44 11.64 -13.82 -5.04
N GLN A 45 10.75 -14.76 -4.75
CA GLN A 45 9.74 -15.28 -5.68
C GLN A 45 8.32 -15.31 -5.09
N TYR A 46 8.04 -14.48 -4.09
CA TYR A 46 6.75 -14.49 -3.38
C TYR A 46 6.18 -13.11 -3.23
N ILE A 47 4.90 -12.98 -3.59
CA ILE A 47 4.11 -11.78 -3.35
C ILE A 47 3.00 -12.07 -2.33
N VAL A 48 2.45 -11.01 -1.73
CA VAL A 48 1.25 -11.08 -0.88
C VAL A 48 0.15 -10.22 -1.48
N SER A 49 -1.10 -10.68 -1.37
CA SER A 49 -2.31 -9.99 -1.81
C SER A 49 -3.55 -10.64 -1.16
N VAL A 50 -4.75 -10.23 -1.57
CA VAL A 50 -6.04 -10.79 -1.12
C VAL A 50 -6.51 -11.89 -2.07
N ALA A 51 -7.12 -12.96 -1.53
CA ALA A 51 -7.48 -14.15 -2.32
C ALA A 51 -8.61 -13.91 -3.32
N HIS A 52 -9.50 -12.95 -3.04
CA HIS A 52 -10.57 -12.59 -3.98
C HIS A 52 -10.04 -11.99 -5.30
N ASN A 53 -8.78 -11.54 -5.35
CA ASN A 53 -8.10 -11.16 -6.59
C ASN A 53 -7.67 -12.38 -7.40
N GLY A 54 -8.64 -13.19 -7.84
CA GLY A 54 -8.40 -14.41 -8.62
C GLY A 54 -8.10 -14.17 -10.11
N GLY A 55 -8.25 -12.94 -10.61
CA GLY A 55 -8.16 -12.62 -12.04
C GLY A 55 -6.74 -12.39 -12.58
N TYR A 56 -5.83 -11.83 -11.79
CA TYR A 56 -4.47 -11.52 -12.24
C TYR A 56 -3.58 -12.76 -12.20
N ASN A 57 -2.81 -13.02 -13.27
CA ASN A 57 -1.95 -14.21 -13.40
C ASN A 57 -0.46 -13.87 -13.45
N ASN A 58 -0.12 -12.59 -13.46
CA ASN A 58 1.25 -12.10 -13.44
C ASN A 58 1.31 -10.72 -12.80
N VAL A 59 2.52 -10.32 -12.44
CA VAL A 59 2.87 -8.97 -11.98
C VAL A 59 4.15 -8.52 -12.67
N ASP A 60 4.34 -7.22 -12.75
CA ASP A 60 5.57 -6.55 -13.16
C ASP A 60 5.96 -5.51 -12.10
N PHE A 61 7.26 -5.18 -12.06
CA PHE A 61 7.86 -4.25 -11.08
C PHE A 61 8.64 -3.14 -11.81
N GLY A 62 9.19 -2.21 -11.03
CA GLY A 62 10.02 -1.10 -11.51
C GLY A 62 9.22 0.16 -11.88
N ALA A 63 9.89 1.10 -12.55
CA ALA A 63 9.37 2.43 -12.85
C ALA A 63 8.18 2.42 -13.84
N GLU A 64 7.45 3.54 -13.85
CA GLU A 64 6.40 3.79 -14.84
C GLU A 64 6.92 4.15 -16.24
N GLY A 65 6.00 4.23 -17.20
CA GLY A 65 6.29 4.61 -18.57
C GLY A 65 6.49 3.42 -19.51
N SER A 66 6.90 3.75 -20.74
CA SER A 66 7.06 2.84 -21.87
C SER A 66 8.45 2.90 -22.49
N ASN A 67 9.45 3.41 -21.75
CA ASN A 67 10.84 3.44 -22.23
C ASN A 67 11.30 2.00 -22.51
N PRO A 68 11.66 1.66 -23.78
CA PRO A 68 12.03 0.28 -24.14
C PRO A 68 13.26 -0.23 -23.39
N ASP A 69 14.16 0.67 -22.97
CA ASP A 69 15.38 0.33 -22.23
C ASP A 69 15.09 -0.31 -20.86
N GLN A 70 13.86 -0.15 -20.33
CA GLN A 70 13.47 -0.76 -19.06
C GLN A 70 13.37 -2.30 -19.15
N HIS A 71 13.11 -2.86 -20.34
CA HIS A 71 12.96 -4.31 -20.55
C HIS A 71 12.09 -5.01 -19.48
N ARG A 72 10.96 -4.38 -19.13
CA ARG A 72 10.14 -4.81 -18.01
C ARG A 72 9.72 -6.28 -18.14
N PHE A 73 9.92 -7.04 -17.08
CA PHE A 73 9.68 -8.47 -17.05
C PHE A 73 8.31 -8.81 -16.43
N SER A 74 7.58 -9.75 -17.04
CA SER A 74 6.29 -10.23 -16.54
C SER A 74 6.46 -11.51 -15.72
N TYR A 75 6.39 -11.38 -14.40
CA TYR A 75 6.51 -12.47 -13.45
C TYR A 75 5.19 -13.24 -13.33
N GLN A 76 5.10 -14.39 -13.98
CA GLN A 76 3.93 -15.28 -13.93
C GLN A 76 3.74 -15.93 -12.55
N ILE A 77 2.49 -16.06 -12.13
CA ILE A 77 2.08 -16.81 -10.93
C ILE A 77 1.98 -18.29 -11.28
N VAL A 78 2.72 -19.13 -10.55
CA VAL A 78 2.67 -20.60 -10.71
C VAL A 78 1.82 -21.28 -9.65
N LYS A 79 1.61 -20.61 -8.51
CA LYS A 79 0.76 -21.11 -7.42
C LYS A 79 0.27 -19.93 -6.58
N ARG A 80 -1.03 -19.79 -6.38
CA ARG A 80 -1.58 -18.68 -5.58
C ARG A 80 -1.34 -18.81 -4.07
N ASN A 81 -1.32 -20.04 -3.56
CA ASN A 81 -1.28 -20.31 -2.12
C ASN A 81 -2.39 -19.55 -1.36
N ASN A 82 -3.64 -19.71 -1.80
CA ASN A 82 -4.80 -19.18 -1.10
C ASN A 82 -4.86 -19.75 0.32
N TYR A 83 -5.05 -18.88 1.30
CA TYR A 83 -5.21 -19.25 2.69
C TYR A 83 -6.47 -20.10 2.86
N LYS A 84 -6.38 -21.10 3.73
CA LYS A 84 -7.49 -22.01 4.04
C LYS A 84 -7.73 -21.96 5.54
N PRO A 85 -8.75 -21.22 5.99
CA PRO A 85 -9.06 -21.14 7.40
C PRO A 85 -9.41 -22.50 7.99
N ASP A 86 -8.81 -22.83 9.13
CA ASP A 86 -9.10 -24.01 9.95
C ASP A 86 -8.67 -23.77 11.41
N ASN A 87 -8.73 -24.78 12.27
CA ASN A 87 -8.36 -24.65 13.69
C ASN A 87 -6.88 -24.26 13.92
N SER A 88 -5.98 -24.63 13.02
CA SER A 88 -4.56 -24.25 13.01
C SER A 88 -4.26 -23.00 12.18
N HIS A 89 -5.23 -22.54 11.38
CA HIS A 89 -5.16 -21.40 10.49
C HIS A 89 -6.36 -20.47 10.77
N PRO A 90 -6.38 -19.74 11.91
CA PRO A 90 -7.61 -19.11 12.41
C PRO A 90 -7.98 -17.79 11.74
N TYR A 91 -7.20 -17.30 10.78
CA TYR A 91 -7.39 -15.97 10.18
C TYR A 91 -8.38 -15.99 9.01
N ASN A 92 -8.77 -14.79 8.53
CA ASN A 92 -9.67 -14.65 7.39
C ASN A 92 -9.09 -15.33 6.13
N GLY A 93 -9.95 -16.01 5.37
CA GLY A 93 -9.58 -16.72 4.13
C GLY A 93 -9.21 -15.83 2.96
N ASP A 94 -9.50 -14.52 3.03
CA ASP A 94 -9.22 -13.56 1.98
C ASP A 94 -7.75 -13.10 1.96
N TYR A 95 -6.84 -14.07 1.84
CA TYR A 95 -5.40 -13.87 1.80
C TYR A 95 -4.77 -14.92 0.88
N HIS A 96 -3.78 -14.51 0.08
CA HIS A 96 -2.93 -15.46 -0.64
C HIS A 96 -1.48 -14.99 -0.68
N MET A 97 -0.55 -15.95 -0.81
CA MET A 97 0.88 -15.67 -0.97
C MET A 97 1.40 -16.28 -2.29
N PRO A 98 1.10 -15.68 -3.45
CA PRO A 98 1.46 -16.26 -4.73
C PRO A 98 2.95 -16.48 -4.90
N ARG A 99 3.31 -17.66 -5.43
CA ARG A 99 4.64 -17.98 -5.92
C ARG A 99 4.79 -17.56 -7.38
N LEU A 100 5.88 -16.87 -7.67
CA LEU A 100 6.28 -16.45 -9.01
C LEU A 100 7.17 -17.50 -9.69
N HIS A 101 7.13 -17.56 -11.02
CA HIS A 101 7.93 -18.52 -11.82
C HIS A 101 9.43 -18.18 -11.88
N LYS A 102 9.83 -16.98 -11.45
CA LYS A 102 11.20 -16.44 -11.46
C LYS A 102 11.43 -15.61 -10.21
N PHE A 103 12.70 -15.44 -9.87
CA PHE A 103 13.12 -14.50 -8.84
C PHE A 103 12.99 -13.08 -9.38
N VAL A 104 12.45 -12.17 -8.58
CA VAL A 104 12.35 -10.75 -8.90
C VAL A 104 13.71 -10.10 -8.70
N THR A 105 14.14 -9.32 -9.69
CA THR A 105 15.43 -8.62 -9.67
C THR A 105 15.30 -7.10 -9.63
N ASP A 106 14.10 -6.57 -9.84
CA ASP A 106 13.81 -5.13 -9.92
C ASP A 106 13.79 -4.44 -8.55
N ALA A 107 13.55 -5.19 -7.48
CA ALA A 107 13.38 -4.69 -6.11
C ALA A 107 13.80 -5.74 -5.07
N GLU A 108 14.25 -5.29 -3.90
CA GLU A 108 14.49 -6.14 -2.73
C GLU A 108 13.16 -6.39 -1.99
N PRO A 109 12.82 -7.63 -1.62
CA PRO A 109 11.57 -7.91 -0.91
C PRO A 109 11.46 -7.17 0.43
N VAL A 110 10.25 -6.71 0.76
CA VAL A 110 9.98 -6.05 2.05
C VAL A 110 9.71 -7.08 3.15
N GLU A 111 10.19 -6.80 4.36
CA GLU A 111 9.92 -7.62 5.53
C GLU A 111 8.44 -7.52 5.97
N MET A 112 7.87 -8.65 6.41
CA MET A 112 6.53 -8.69 7.00
C MET A 112 6.59 -8.44 8.50
N THR A 113 5.58 -7.74 9.04
CA THR A 113 5.43 -7.61 10.49
C THR A 113 5.06 -8.95 11.13
N GLY A 114 5.65 -9.26 12.28
CA GLY A 114 5.52 -10.59 12.92
C GLY A 114 4.36 -10.79 13.91
N ASP A 115 3.62 -9.74 14.30
CA ASP A 115 2.55 -9.84 15.31
C ASP A 115 1.16 -9.76 14.68
N MET A 116 0.29 -10.71 14.98
CA MET A 116 -1.07 -10.70 14.43
C MET A 116 -2.03 -9.83 15.24
N ARG A 117 -1.65 -9.37 16.43
CA ARG A 117 -2.51 -8.51 17.26
C ARG A 117 -2.50 -7.08 16.71
N GLY A 118 -3.60 -6.66 16.11
CA GLY A 118 -3.71 -5.32 15.51
C GLY A 118 -3.44 -4.18 16.49
N ASN A 119 -3.74 -4.36 17.78
CA ASN A 119 -3.46 -3.37 18.82
C ASN A 119 -1.96 -3.15 19.07
N THR A 120 -1.08 -4.07 18.67
CA THR A 120 0.37 -3.85 18.74
C THR A 120 0.78 -2.62 17.93
N TYR A 121 0.08 -2.36 16.82
CA TYR A 121 0.45 -1.29 15.89
C TYR A 121 -0.22 0.06 16.19
N SER A 122 -0.94 0.22 17.30
CA SER A 122 -1.48 1.54 17.70
C SER A 122 -0.48 2.41 18.48
N ASP A 123 0.64 1.83 18.93
CA ASP A 123 1.73 2.56 19.57
C ASP A 123 2.45 3.44 18.54
N LYS A 124 2.22 4.76 18.62
CA LYS A 124 2.77 5.76 17.69
C LYS A 124 4.21 6.15 18.00
N GLU A 125 4.75 5.77 19.15
CA GLU A 125 6.17 5.94 19.42
C GLU A 125 6.96 4.83 18.70
N LYS A 126 6.42 3.60 18.71
CA LYS A 126 7.02 2.46 18.02
C LYS A 126 6.70 2.40 16.51
N TYR A 127 5.50 2.81 16.12
CA TYR A 127 5.02 2.81 14.72
C TYR A 127 4.60 4.24 14.30
N PRO A 128 5.58 5.15 14.14
CA PRO A 128 5.31 6.59 14.02
C PRO A 128 4.84 7.05 12.63
N GLU A 129 5.05 6.23 11.60
CA GLU A 129 4.66 6.52 10.21
C GLU A 129 3.93 5.30 9.65
N ARG A 130 2.84 5.53 8.91
CA ARG A 130 2.09 4.45 8.25
C ARG A 130 1.59 4.93 6.89
N VAL A 131 1.93 4.18 5.85
CA VAL A 131 1.64 4.52 4.45
C VAL A 131 0.93 3.39 3.74
N ARG A 132 0.25 3.74 2.65
CA ARG A 132 -0.32 2.77 1.70
C ARG A 132 -0.21 3.30 0.27
N ILE A 133 -0.37 2.40 -0.68
CA ILE A 133 -0.40 2.70 -2.12
C ILE A 133 -1.34 1.71 -2.81
N GLY A 134 -1.95 2.11 -3.92
CA GLY A 134 -2.76 1.21 -4.75
C GLY A 134 -3.34 1.90 -5.98
N SER A 135 -4.02 1.11 -6.82
CA SER A 135 -4.63 1.56 -8.08
C SER A 135 -6.12 1.22 -8.14
N GLY A 136 -6.85 1.46 -7.05
CA GLY A 136 -8.31 1.33 -7.02
C GLY A 136 -9.01 2.35 -7.92
N HIS A 137 -10.33 2.42 -7.85
CA HIS A 137 -11.07 3.54 -8.42
C HIS A 137 -10.64 4.82 -7.70
N HIS A 138 -10.20 5.82 -8.45
CA HIS A 138 -9.65 7.06 -7.92
C HIS A 138 -10.73 8.12 -7.73
N TYR A 139 -10.72 8.72 -6.55
CA TYR A 139 -11.61 9.81 -6.17
C TYR A 139 -10.82 10.93 -5.48
N TRP A 140 -11.35 12.16 -5.53
CA TRP A 140 -10.96 13.24 -4.60
C TRP A 140 -12.16 13.68 -3.77
N ARG A 141 -11.92 14.24 -2.58
CA ARG A 141 -12.96 14.84 -1.74
C ARG A 141 -12.99 16.36 -1.90
N TYR A 142 -14.18 16.93 -1.88
CA TYR A 142 -14.37 18.39 -1.77
C TYR A 142 -14.34 18.81 -0.30
N ASP A 143 -13.90 20.04 -0.02
CA ASP A 143 -13.75 20.53 1.35
C ASP A 143 -15.11 20.62 2.09
N ASP A 144 -16.16 21.05 1.40
CA ASP A 144 -17.42 21.49 2.03
C ASP A 144 -18.62 20.53 1.86
N ASP A 145 -18.42 19.30 1.35
CA ASP A 145 -19.50 18.34 1.12
C ASP A 145 -18.99 16.89 1.28
N ASP A 146 -19.87 15.96 1.62
CA ASP A 146 -19.60 14.51 1.58
C ASP A 146 -19.56 13.96 0.15
N LYS A 147 -19.61 14.84 -0.86
CA LYS A 147 -19.39 14.51 -2.26
C LYS A 147 -17.91 14.30 -2.57
N HIS A 148 -17.68 13.49 -3.59
CA HIS A 148 -16.37 13.25 -4.17
C HIS A 148 -16.43 13.47 -5.69
N GLY A 149 -15.30 13.84 -6.27
CA GLY A 149 -15.12 13.80 -7.72
C GLY A 149 -14.59 12.43 -8.13
N ASP A 150 -15.11 11.90 -9.22
CA ASP A 150 -14.61 10.70 -9.89
C ASP A 150 -13.44 11.08 -10.81
N LEU A 151 -12.31 10.40 -10.67
CA LEU A 151 -11.09 10.71 -11.40
C LEU A 151 -10.73 9.66 -12.44
N SER A 152 -10.80 8.38 -12.08
CA SER A 152 -10.45 7.28 -12.98
C SER A 152 -10.87 5.93 -12.43
N TYR A 153 -11.20 5.01 -13.33
CA TYR A 153 -11.48 3.62 -12.96
C TYR A 153 -10.21 2.89 -12.47
N SER A 154 -10.42 1.72 -11.85
CA SER A 154 -9.33 0.93 -11.30
C SER A 154 -8.28 0.51 -12.34
N GLY A 155 -7.03 0.43 -11.91
CA GLY A 155 -5.90 -0.01 -12.71
C GLY A 155 -5.22 1.07 -13.57
N ALA A 156 -5.68 2.32 -13.52
CA ALA A 156 -5.14 3.38 -14.37
C ALA A 156 -3.72 3.83 -13.97
N TRP A 157 -3.50 4.13 -12.69
CA TRP A 157 -2.20 4.47 -12.10
C TRP A 157 -2.21 4.27 -10.58
N LEU A 158 -1.05 4.40 -9.93
CA LEU A 158 -0.90 4.28 -8.48
C LEU A 158 -1.10 5.63 -7.78
N ILE A 159 -1.84 5.63 -6.67
CA ILE A 159 -1.89 6.74 -5.71
C ILE A 159 -1.40 6.23 -4.35
N GLY A 160 -0.47 6.97 -3.74
CA GLY A 160 0.12 6.67 -2.44
C GLY A 160 0.03 7.85 -1.47
N GLY A 161 0.08 7.56 -0.18
CA GLY A 161 -0.03 8.53 0.89
C GLY A 161 0.02 7.89 2.27
N ASN A 162 -0.07 8.69 3.33
CA ASN A 162 -0.22 8.14 4.67
C ASN A 162 -1.61 7.51 4.85
N THR A 163 -1.76 6.57 5.78
CA THR A 163 -3.07 5.99 6.06
C THR A 163 -3.91 6.93 6.92
N HIS A 164 -5.18 6.58 7.08
CA HIS A 164 -5.97 7.06 8.21
C HIS A 164 -5.41 6.59 9.56
N MET A 165 -5.92 7.19 10.63
CA MET A 165 -5.64 6.78 11.99
C MET A 165 -6.21 5.39 12.27
N GLN A 166 -5.52 4.64 13.10
CA GLN A 166 -6.03 3.37 13.60
C GLN A 166 -7.14 3.63 14.62
N GLY A 167 -8.36 3.18 14.32
CA GLY A 167 -9.50 3.30 15.23
C GLY A 167 -9.54 2.17 16.25
N TRP A 168 -9.34 0.93 15.80
CA TRP A 168 -9.30 -0.25 16.66
C TRP A 168 -8.48 -1.38 16.02
N GLY A 169 -8.10 -2.38 16.80
CA GLY A 169 -7.44 -3.59 16.31
C GLY A 169 -7.81 -4.82 17.13
N ASN A 170 -7.64 -6.00 16.55
CA ASN A 170 -7.81 -7.29 17.21
C ASN A 170 -6.88 -8.33 16.57
N ASN A 171 -6.95 -9.59 16.98
CA ASN A 171 -6.18 -10.68 16.38
C ASN A 171 -6.53 -10.84 14.88
N GLY A 172 -5.58 -10.54 14.01
CA GLY A 172 -5.69 -10.60 12.56
C GLY A 172 -6.32 -9.37 11.89
N VAL A 173 -6.58 -8.28 12.60
CA VAL A 173 -7.26 -7.12 12.01
C VAL A 173 -6.84 -5.78 12.62
N VAL A 174 -6.73 -4.77 11.76
CA VAL A 174 -6.61 -3.35 12.11
C VAL A 174 -7.68 -2.60 11.33
N SER A 175 -8.40 -1.69 12.00
CA SER A 175 -9.32 -0.77 11.36
C SER A 175 -8.69 0.62 11.25
N LEU A 176 -8.75 1.19 10.04
CA LEU A 176 -8.25 2.52 9.73
C LEU A 176 -9.44 3.38 9.31
N SER A 177 -9.63 4.52 9.97
CA SER A 177 -10.74 5.44 9.68
C SER A 177 -10.36 6.89 9.93
N GLY A 178 -10.99 7.79 9.18
CA GLY A 178 -10.74 9.22 9.29
C GLY A 178 -11.25 9.96 8.07
N ASP A 179 -10.81 11.20 7.96
CA ASP A 179 -11.13 12.09 6.86
C ASP A 179 -9.88 12.37 6.03
N VAL A 180 -9.94 12.18 4.71
CA VAL A 180 -8.78 12.38 3.81
C VAL A 180 -8.44 13.86 3.61
N ARG A 181 -9.33 14.77 4.03
CA ARG A 181 -9.16 16.22 3.94
C ARG A 181 -8.28 16.79 5.04
N HIS A 182 -8.01 16.01 6.10
CA HIS A 182 -7.34 16.50 7.29
C HIS A 182 -6.07 15.69 7.58
N ALA A 183 -4.95 16.40 7.78
CA ALA A 183 -3.71 15.80 8.24
C ALA A 183 -3.92 15.00 9.54
N ASN A 184 -3.10 13.96 9.72
CA ASN A 184 -3.10 13.15 10.94
C ASN A 184 -1.68 12.86 11.41
N ASP A 185 -1.53 12.06 12.47
CA ASP A 185 -0.23 11.79 13.11
C ASP A 185 0.81 11.13 12.19
N TYR A 186 0.35 10.49 11.09
CA TYR A 186 1.20 9.86 10.08
C TYR A 186 1.52 10.79 8.89
N GLY A 187 0.95 11.99 8.84
CA GLY A 187 1.29 13.00 7.83
C GLY A 187 0.12 13.75 7.20
N PRO A 188 0.45 14.69 6.29
CA PRO A 188 -0.48 15.65 5.73
C PRO A 188 -1.28 15.15 4.51
N MET A 189 -1.04 13.93 4.03
CA MET A 189 -1.65 13.40 2.80
C MET A 189 -2.30 12.02 3.03
N PRO A 190 -3.32 11.94 3.90
CA PRO A 190 -4.03 10.69 4.12
C PRO A 190 -4.78 10.22 2.87
N ILE A 191 -4.72 8.92 2.60
CA ILE A 191 -5.52 8.28 1.54
C ILE A 191 -6.28 7.06 2.08
N ALA A 192 -7.46 6.81 1.50
CA ALA A 192 -8.33 5.69 1.85
C ALA A 192 -8.40 4.65 0.72
N GLY A 193 -8.61 3.39 1.08
CA GLY A 193 -9.17 2.41 0.14
C GLY A 193 -10.68 2.60 0.08
N ALA A 194 -11.27 2.44 -1.10
CA ALA A 194 -12.72 2.33 -1.26
C ALA A 194 -13.20 0.92 -0.87
#